data_AF-A0A965L1M1-F1
#
_entry.id   AF-A0A965L1M1-F1
#
_cell.length_a   1.000
_cell.length_b   1.000
_cell.length_c   1.000
_cell.angle_alpha   90.00
_cell.angle_beta   90.00
_cell.angle_gamma   90.00
#
_symmetry.space_group_name_H-M   'P 1'
#
loop_
_entity.id
_entity.type
_entity.pdbx_description
1 polymer ?
#
loop_
_entity_poly.entity_id
_entity_poly.type
_entity_poly.pdbx_seq_one_letter_code
_entity_poly.pdbx_strand_id
1 'polypeptide(L)'
;MSRSLINLSVLGGLKLGWMVSFLPLGGQRWLGRLLGDALFYLAKPRRLVVERNLNLCFPEMTRANRRLLERQFFRNVGIAFIDLFWLWRVDRSTLIRRITIKDINIFLEAKRAGPKKKQPIIIFAPHFLGLDAGGARLQLEDRLVCIYSKQT
;
A
#
# COMPACT_ATOMS: atom_id res chain seq x y z
N MET A 1 21.04 -20.58 -9.52
CA MET A 1 21.04 -20.52 -8.04
C MET A 1 20.29 -21.75 -7.51
N SER A 2 20.89 -22.52 -6.59
CA SER A 2 20.25 -23.70 -5.98
C SER A 2 18.93 -23.34 -5.30
N ARG A 3 17.89 -24.18 -5.45
CA ARG A 3 16.58 -24.03 -4.78
C ARG A 3 16.70 -23.87 -3.25
N SER A 4 17.74 -24.43 -2.63
CA SER A 4 18.00 -24.29 -1.19
C SER A 4 18.36 -22.86 -0.78
N LEU A 5 19.12 -22.13 -1.61
CA LEU A 5 19.53 -20.75 -1.32
C LEU A 5 18.38 -19.75 -1.47
N ILE A 6 17.46 -20.01 -2.41
CA ILE A 6 16.23 -19.21 -2.58
C ILE A 6 15.31 -19.37 -1.37
N ASN A 7 15.21 -20.58 -0.81
CA ASN A 7 14.38 -20.83 0.37
C ASN A 7 14.94 -20.13 1.62
N LEU A 8 16.27 -20.11 1.78
CA LEU A 8 16.93 -19.43 2.90
C LEU A 8 16.74 -17.91 2.84
N SER A 9 16.85 -17.29 1.67
CA SER A 9 16.66 -15.84 1.52
C SER A 9 15.20 -15.42 1.74
N VAL A 10 14.25 -16.22 1.24
CA VAL A 10 12.81 -15.98 1.47
C VAL A 10 12.47 -16.11 2.95
N LEU A 11 12.91 -17.18 3.62
CA LEU A 11 12.67 -17.38 5.05
C LEU A 11 13.33 -16.27 5.89
N GLY A 12 14.53 -15.83 5.52
CA GLY A 12 15.20 -14.70 6.15
C GLY A 12 14.39 -13.40 6.02
N GLY A 13 13.86 -13.12 4.82
CA GLY A 13 13.00 -11.97 4.57
C GLY A 13 11.70 -12.01 5.37
N LEU A 14 11.04 -13.17 5.45
CA LEU A 14 9.84 -13.36 6.26
C LEU A 14 10.10 -13.15 7.75
N LYS A 15 11.21 -13.69 8.27
CA LYS A 15 11.62 -13.50 9.67
C LYS A 15 11.89 -12.03 9.98
N LEU A 16 12.57 -11.32 9.08
CA LEU A 16 12.82 -9.88 9.23
C LEU A 16 11.51 -9.09 9.23
N GLY A 17 10.61 -9.35 8.28
CA GLY A 17 9.29 -8.73 8.23
C GLY A 17 8.46 -8.97 9.50
N TRP A 18 8.49 -10.21 10.01
CA TRP A 18 7.87 -10.56 11.28
C TRP A 18 8.45 -9.77 12.46
N MET A 19 9.78 -9.61 12.55
CA MET A 19 10.41 -8.79 13.58
C MET A 19 9.99 -7.31 13.47
N VAL A 20 9.94 -6.77 12.26
CA VAL A 20 9.47 -5.39 12.00
C VAL A 20 8.02 -5.20 12.46
N SER A 21 7.17 -6.24 12.38
CA SER A 21 5.77 -6.16 12.81
C SER A 21 5.59 -5.86 14.32
N PHE A 22 6.61 -6.13 15.15
CA PHE A 22 6.57 -5.82 16.60
C PHE A 22 6.95 -4.38 16.92
N LEU A 23 7.57 -3.65 16.00
CA LEU A 23 7.94 -2.27 16.23
C LEU A 23 6.69 -1.40 16.41
N PRO A 24 6.72 -0.40 17.31
CA PRO A 24 5.68 0.62 17.35
C PRO A 24 5.53 1.30 15.99
N LEU A 25 4.31 1.75 15.67
CA LEU A 25 4.00 2.40 14.40
C LEU A 25 4.99 3.52 14.03
N GLY A 26 5.39 4.35 15.00
CA GLY A 26 6.38 5.41 14.74
C GLY A 26 7.72 4.88 14.21
N GLY A 27 8.21 3.76 14.75
CA GLY A 27 9.43 3.09 14.31
C GLY A 27 9.27 2.47 12.92
N GLN A 28 8.13 1.84 12.65
CA GLN A 28 7.80 1.33 11.32
C GLN A 28 7.77 2.44 10.26
N ARG A 29 7.14 3.58 10.57
CA ARG A 29 7.13 4.75 9.66
C ARG A 29 8.52 5.32 9.44
N TRP A 30 9.36 5.35 10.46
CA TRP A 30 10.75 5.80 10.33
C TRP A 30 11.56 4.86 9.42
N LEU A 31 11.49 3.55 9.64
CA LEU A 31 12.12 2.55 8.77
C LEU A 31 11.62 2.65 7.33
N GLY A 32 10.31 2.81 7.13
CA GLY A 32 9.71 3.00 5.81
C GLY A 32 10.25 4.24 5.09
N ARG A 33 10.42 5.36 5.80
CA ARG A 33 11.04 6.57 5.23
C ARG A 33 12.49 6.34 4.82
N LEU A 34 13.28 5.64 5.64
CA LEU A 34 14.67 5.32 5.32
C LEU A 34 14.76 4.40 4.10
N LEU A 35 13.92 3.36 4.05
CA LEU A 35 13.82 2.47 2.90
C LEU A 35 13.45 3.25 1.63
N GLY A 36 12.46 4.15 1.74
CA GLY A 36 12.06 5.00 0.63
C GLY A 36 13.16 5.96 0.16
N ASP A 37 13.87 6.61 1.09
CA ASP A 37 15.02 7.45 0.76
C ASP A 37 16.13 6.63 0.09
N ALA A 38 16.41 5.40 0.53
CA ALA A 38 17.35 4.52 -0.15
C ALA A 38 16.90 4.15 -1.57
N LEU A 39 15.63 3.75 -1.73
CA LEU A 39 15.05 3.41 -3.03
C LEU A 39 15.07 4.59 -4.01
N PHE A 40 14.91 5.82 -3.51
CA PHE A 40 15.02 7.01 -4.34
C PHE A 40 16.39 7.15 -5.03
N TYR A 41 17.47 6.77 -4.34
CA TYR A 41 18.81 6.80 -4.92
C TYR A 41 19.12 5.53 -5.73
N LEU A 42 18.70 4.35 -5.26
CA LEU A 42 19.06 3.06 -5.85
C LEU A 42 18.18 2.68 -7.05
N ALA A 43 16.88 2.98 -7.03
CA ALA A 43 15.91 2.60 -8.05
C ALA A 43 15.80 3.65 -9.17
N LYS A 44 16.94 4.03 -9.77
CA LYS A 44 17.03 5.09 -10.80
C LYS A 44 16.00 4.94 -11.93
N PRO A 45 15.78 3.75 -12.54
CA PRO A 45 14.78 3.62 -13.61
C PRO A 45 13.35 3.94 -13.15
N ARG A 46 12.99 3.55 -11.91
CA ARG A 46 11.68 3.85 -11.34
C ARG A 46 11.54 5.34 -11.02
N ARG A 47 12.61 5.97 -10.53
CA ARG A 47 12.63 7.43 -10.27
C ARG A 47 12.40 8.24 -11.54
N LEU A 48 12.99 7.83 -12.66
CA LEU A 48 12.79 8.51 -13.96
C LEU A 48 11.34 8.42 -14.45
N VAL A 49 10.63 7.31 -14.18
CA VAL A 49 9.20 7.20 -14.49
C VAL A 49 8.38 8.17 -13.64
N VAL A 50 8.65 8.23 -12.33
CA VAL A 50 7.97 9.17 -11.42
C VAL A 50 8.23 10.61 -11.84
N GLU A 51 9.48 10.97 -12.15
CA GLU A 51 9.87 12.30 -12.64
C GLU A 51 9.10 12.67 -13.91
N ARG A 52 9.04 11.78 -14.91
CA ARG A 52 8.29 12.00 -16.16
C ARG A 52 6.80 12.19 -15.88
N ASN A 53 6.20 11.32 -15.06
CA ASN A 53 4.79 11.42 -14.73
C ASN A 53 4.46 12.73 -14.02
N LEU A 54 5.31 13.18 -13.07
CA LEU A 54 5.09 14.44 -12.37
C LEU A 54 5.29 15.65 -13.29
N ASN A 55 6.22 15.60 -14.25
CA ASN A 55 6.36 16.65 -15.25
C ASN A 55 5.13 16.76 -16.15
N LEU A 56 4.51 15.63 -16.51
CA LEU A 56 3.31 15.60 -17.36
C LEU A 56 2.03 15.98 -16.60
N CYS A 57 1.88 15.50 -15.37
CA CYS A 57 0.67 15.74 -14.56
C CYS A 57 0.66 17.10 -13.87
N PHE A 58 1.83 17.69 -13.61
CA PHE A 58 1.97 18.95 -12.90
C PHE A 58 2.95 19.90 -13.60
N PRO A 59 2.70 20.26 -14.87
CA PRO A 59 3.61 21.11 -15.66
C PRO A 59 3.86 22.48 -14.99
N GLU A 60 2.87 23.03 -14.32
CA GLU A 60 2.89 24.31 -13.60
C GLU A 60 3.73 24.30 -12.31
N MET A 61 4.02 23.13 -11.74
CA MET A 61 4.87 23.05 -10.54
C MET A 61 6.34 23.37 -10.87
N THR A 62 7.05 24.01 -9.94
CA THR A 62 8.49 24.21 -10.12
C THR A 62 9.24 22.88 -10.04
N ARG A 63 10.41 22.79 -10.68
CA ARG A 63 11.28 21.60 -10.62
C ARG A 63 11.63 21.23 -9.18
N ALA A 64 11.86 22.20 -8.31
CA ALA A 64 12.17 21.98 -6.90
C ALA A 64 10.98 21.33 -6.17
N ASN A 65 9.76 21.83 -6.38
CA ASN A 65 8.56 21.27 -5.76
C ASN A 65 8.26 19.85 -6.27
N ARG A 66 8.41 19.60 -7.58
CA ARG A 66 8.28 18.24 -8.12
C ARG A 66 9.32 17.31 -7.50
N ARG A 67 10.56 17.75 -7.31
CA ARG A 67 11.62 16.95 -6.68
C ARG A 67 11.32 16.58 -5.22
N LEU A 68 10.74 17.51 -4.46
CA LEU A 68 10.27 17.23 -3.10
C LEU A 68 9.13 16.20 -3.11
N LEU A 69 8.20 16.33 -4.04
CA LEU A 69 7.09 15.41 -4.21
C LEU A 69 7.56 14.01 -4.63
N GLU A 70 8.54 13.89 -5.54
CA GLU A 70 9.19 12.63 -5.89
C GLU A 70 9.76 11.96 -4.64
N ARG A 71 10.55 12.68 -3.84
CA ARG A 71 11.18 12.11 -2.64
C ARG A 71 10.13 11.68 -1.61
N GLN A 72 9.08 12.48 -1.45
CA GLN A 72 7.95 12.12 -0.58
C GLN A 72 7.21 10.88 -1.09
N PHE A 73 7.02 10.74 -2.41
CA PHE A 73 6.44 9.56 -3.02
C PHE A 73 7.25 8.31 -2.68
N PHE A 74 8.57 8.34 -2.85
CA PHE A 74 9.43 7.21 -2.52
C PHE A 74 9.43 6.87 -1.02
N ARG A 75 9.41 7.88 -0.13
CA ARG A 75 9.19 7.66 1.31
C ARG A 75 7.86 6.95 1.58
N ASN A 76 6.80 7.37 0.90
CA ASN A 76 5.49 6.72 1.03
C ASN A 76 5.50 5.28 0.46
N VAL A 77 6.26 4.99 -0.61
CA VAL A 77 6.47 3.62 -1.11
C VAL A 77 7.13 2.74 -0.05
N GLY A 78 8.20 3.22 0.57
CA GLY A 78 8.88 2.46 1.63
C GLY A 78 7.99 2.27 2.85
N ILE A 79 7.22 3.28 3.24
CA ILE A 79 6.19 3.16 4.29
C ILE A 79 5.13 2.12 3.93
N ALA A 80 4.58 2.16 2.71
CA ALA A 80 3.58 1.22 2.23
C ALA A 80 4.09 -0.23 2.26
N PHE A 81 5.35 -0.43 1.87
CA PHE A 81 5.99 -1.73 1.93
C PHE A 81 6.09 -2.25 3.38
N ILE A 82 6.48 -1.39 4.32
CA ILE A 82 6.55 -1.76 5.75
C ILE A 82 5.15 -1.99 6.34
N ASP A 83 4.13 -1.25 5.89
CA ASP A 83 2.74 -1.41 6.33
C ASP A 83 2.21 -2.81 6.06
N LEU A 84 2.70 -3.53 5.05
CA LEU A 84 2.36 -4.93 4.81
C LEU A 84 2.64 -5.81 6.03
N PHE A 85 3.77 -5.59 6.71
CA PHE A 85 4.13 -6.35 7.91
C PHE A 85 3.31 -5.91 9.13
N TRP A 86 2.95 -4.63 9.22
CA TRP A 86 2.05 -4.15 10.26
C TRP A 86 0.65 -4.76 10.13
N LEU A 87 0.14 -4.85 8.89
CA LEU A 87 -1.16 -5.43 8.58
C LEU A 87 -1.29 -6.91 8.98
N TRP A 88 -0.18 -7.66 9.03
CA TRP A 88 -0.20 -9.06 9.48
C TRP A 88 -0.54 -9.24 10.96
N ARG A 89 -0.28 -8.24 11.80
CA ARG A 89 -0.39 -8.35 13.27
C ARG A 89 -1.47 -7.45 13.86
N VAL A 90 -1.80 -6.36 13.19
CA VAL A 90 -2.74 -5.36 13.71
C VAL A 90 -4.11 -5.99 14.03
N ASP A 91 -4.66 -5.64 15.17
CA ASP A 91 -5.99 -6.07 15.58
C ASP A 91 -7.10 -5.26 14.88
N ARG A 92 -8.30 -5.84 14.82
CA ARG A 92 -9.48 -5.23 14.17
C ARG A 92 -9.80 -3.83 14.70
N SER A 93 -9.73 -3.62 16.01
CA SER A 93 -10.11 -2.34 16.62
C SER A 93 -9.11 -1.23 16.24
N THR A 94 -7.83 -1.57 16.19
CA THR A 94 -6.79 -0.64 15.74
C THR A 94 -6.91 -0.31 14.26
N LEU A 95 -7.24 -1.28 13.40
CA LEU A 95 -7.51 -1.01 11.98
C LEU A 95 -8.65 -0.02 11.79
N ILE A 96 -9.79 -0.24 12.46
CA ILE A 96 -10.96 0.64 12.37
C ILE A 96 -10.63 2.05 12.86
N ARG A 97 -9.89 2.17 13.96
CA ARG A 97 -9.49 3.47 14.54
C ARG A 97 -8.51 4.23 13.64
N ARG A 98 -7.61 3.53 12.94
CA ARG A 98 -6.52 4.14 12.16
C ARG A 98 -6.87 4.40 10.71
N ILE A 99 -7.82 3.65 10.14
CA ILE A 99 -8.18 3.71 8.73
C ILE A 99 -9.67 4.05 8.61
N THR A 100 -9.93 5.31 8.26
CA THR A 100 -11.29 5.82 8.03
C THR A 100 -11.67 5.65 6.57
N ILE A 101 -12.82 5.03 6.32
CA ILE A 101 -13.45 5.02 5.01
C ILE A 101 -14.34 6.26 4.92
N LYS A 102 -14.04 7.17 4.00
CA LYS A 102 -14.91 8.29 3.68
C LYS A 102 -16.05 7.82 2.81
N ASP A 103 -17.24 8.40 3.00
CA ASP A 103 -18.42 8.17 2.17
C ASP A 103 -18.90 6.71 2.08
N ILE A 104 -18.72 5.93 3.16
CA ILE A 104 -19.14 4.52 3.25
C ILE A 104 -20.64 4.32 2.98
N ASN A 105 -21.47 5.35 3.23
CA ASN A 105 -22.91 5.29 2.98
C ASN A 105 -23.24 5.01 1.50
N ILE A 106 -22.43 5.50 0.55
CA ILE A 106 -22.61 5.23 -0.89
C ILE A 106 -22.56 3.71 -1.15
N PHE A 107 -21.59 3.03 -0.53
CA PHE A 107 -21.46 1.58 -0.62
C PHE A 107 -22.63 0.85 0.05
N LEU A 108 -23.04 1.29 1.24
CA LEU A 108 -24.15 0.68 1.98
C LEU A 108 -25.50 0.85 1.28
N GLU A 109 -25.74 2.00 0.65
CA GLU A 109 -26.93 2.29 -0.14
C GLU A 109 -26.96 1.47 -1.43
N ALA A 110 -25.84 1.39 -2.16
CA ALA A 110 -25.73 0.56 -3.35
C ALA A 110 -26.06 -0.93 -3.06
N LYS A 111 -25.71 -1.44 -1.87
CA LYS A 111 -26.09 -2.79 -1.44
C LYS A 111 -27.59 -2.97 -1.24
N ARG A 112 -28.30 -1.91 -0.84
CA ARG A 112 -29.74 -1.91 -0.52
C ARG A 112 -30.61 -1.61 -1.74
N ALA A 113 -30.10 -0.85 -2.71
CA ALA A 113 -30.85 -0.29 -3.84
C ALA A 113 -31.19 -1.30 -4.96
N GLY A 114 -30.68 -2.53 -4.90
CA GLY A 114 -30.90 -3.52 -5.96
C GLY A 114 -32.31 -4.11 -5.98
N PRO A 115 -32.91 -4.37 -7.17
CA PRO A 115 -34.23 -5.02 -7.30
C PRO A 115 -34.25 -6.46 -6.77
N LYS A 116 -33.08 -7.05 -6.50
CA LYS A 116 -32.90 -8.33 -5.83
C LYS A 116 -32.16 -8.08 -4.52
N LYS A 117 -32.62 -8.71 -3.42
CA LYS A 117 -31.86 -8.79 -2.16
C LYS A 117 -30.47 -9.38 -2.49
N LYS A 118 -29.41 -8.55 -2.54
CA LYS A 118 -27.99 -8.85 -2.85
C LYS A 118 -27.55 -8.66 -4.32
N GLN A 119 -27.47 -7.41 -4.79
CA GLN A 119 -26.78 -7.10 -6.05
C GLN A 119 -25.25 -7.07 -5.84
N PRO A 120 -24.44 -7.74 -6.70
CA PRO A 120 -22.98 -7.65 -6.63
C PRO A 120 -22.49 -6.22 -6.89
N ILE A 121 -21.52 -5.75 -6.11
CA ILE A 121 -20.86 -4.45 -6.28
C ILE A 121 -19.44 -4.67 -6.80
N ILE A 122 -19.06 -3.94 -7.84
CA ILE A 122 -17.69 -3.88 -8.35
C ILE A 122 -17.03 -2.63 -7.79
N ILE A 123 -15.94 -2.80 -7.06
CA ILE A 123 -15.13 -1.71 -6.52
C ILE A 123 -13.92 -1.51 -7.43
N PHE A 124 -13.84 -0.34 -8.08
CA PHE A 124 -12.66 0.06 -8.83
C PHE A 124 -11.64 0.70 -7.88
N ALA A 125 -10.52 0.03 -7.66
CA ALA A 125 -9.45 0.50 -6.80
C ALA A 125 -8.16 0.73 -7.62
N PRO A 126 -7.73 1.97 -7.85
CA PRO A 126 -6.49 2.23 -8.55
C PRO A 126 -5.29 1.81 -7.70
N HIS A 127 -4.16 1.55 -8.35
CA HIS A 127 -2.94 1.12 -7.67
C HIS A 127 -2.25 2.28 -6.96
N PHE A 128 -2.75 2.62 -5.76
CA PHE A 128 -2.16 3.62 -4.87
C PHE A 128 -1.36 2.97 -3.74
N LEU A 129 -0.44 3.74 -3.13
CA LEU A 129 0.47 3.27 -2.08
C LEU A 129 -0.24 2.75 -0.80
N GLY A 130 -1.52 3.01 -0.61
CA GLY A 130 -2.30 2.53 0.54
C GLY A 130 -3.31 1.41 0.22
N LEU A 131 -3.22 0.82 -0.98
CA LEU A 131 -4.23 -0.14 -1.45
C LEU A 131 -4.43 -1.32 -0.50
N ASP A 132 -3.35 -1.91 0.01
CA ASP A 132 -3.42 -3.06 0.92
C ASP A 132 -4.09 -2.72 2.26
N ALA A 133 -3.76 -1.55 2.81
CA ALA A 133 -4.37 -1.06 4.04
C ALA A 133 -5.87 -0.75 3.83
N GLY A 134 -6.23 -0.14 2.69
CA GLY A 134 -7.62 0.08 2.30
C GLY A 134 -8.38 -1.24 2.12
N GLY A 135 -7.78 -2.22 1.45
CA GLY A 135 -8.35 -3.56 1.26
C GLY A 135 -8.56 -4.30 2.57
N ALA A 136 -7.58 -4.26 3.49
CA ALA A 136 -7.70 -4.84 4.83
C ALA A 136 -8.85 -4.19 5.63
N ARG A 137 -9.00 -2.87 5.52
CA ARG A 137 -10.07 -2.13 6.19
C ARG A 137 -11.45 -2.42 5.59
N LEU A 138 -11.57 -2.48 4.26
CA LEU A 138 -12.82 -2.75 3.55
C LEU A 138 -13.33 -4.18 3.79
N GLN A 139 -12.45 -5.16 3.97
CA GLN A 139 -12.83 -6.53 4.34
C GLN A 139 -13.56 -6.63 5.67
N LEU A 140 -13.47 -5.61 6.54
CA LEU A 140 -14.22 -5.57 7.80
C LEU A 140 -15.67 -5.08 7.63
N GLU A 141 -16.00 -4.49 6.48
CA GLU A 141 -17.34 -3.99 6.14
C GLU A 141 -18.18 -5.02 5.38
N ASP A 142 -17.52 -5.84 4.56
CA ASP A 142 -18.20 -6.87 3.77
C ASP A 142 -17.24 -7.97 3.30
N ARG A 143 -17.83 -9.08 2.85
CA ARG A 143 -17.08 -10.14 2.17
C ARG A 143 -16.69 -9.68 0.77
N LEU A 144 -15.39 -9.49 0.57
CA LEU A 144 -14.81 -9.08 -0.72
C LEU A 144 -14.18 -10.27 -1.45
N VAL A 145 -14.16 -10.19 -2.78
CA VAL A 145 -13.42 -11.08 -3.66
C VAL A 145 -12.55 -10.22 -4.58
N CYS A 146 -11.29 -10.60 -4.75
CA CYS A 146 -10.35 -9.94 -5.64
C CYS A 146 -9.81 -10.92 -6.68
N ILE A 147 -9.45 -10.37 -7.84
CA ILE A 147 -8.85 -11.12 -8.95
C ILE A 147 -7.33 -11.03 -8.79
N TYR A 148 -6.64 -12.16 -8.90
CA TYR A 148 -5.18 -12.23 -8.87
C TYR A 148 -4.65 -12.69 -10.23
N SER A 149 -3.59 -12.05 -10.70
CA SER A 149 -2.82 -12.52 -11.85
C SER A 149 -1.67 -13.40 -11.40
N LYS A 150 -1.33 -14.41 -12.21
CA LYS A 150 -0.13 -15.22 -11.99
C LYS A 150 1.10 -14.33 -12.20
N GLN A 151 1.90 -14.16 -11.14
CA GLN A 151 3.21 -13.52 -11.24
C GLN A 151 4.17 -14.58 -11.80
N THR A 152 4.64 -14.37 -13.03
CA THR A 152 5.60 -15.25 -13.74
C THR A 152 7.02 -14.74 -13.62
#